data_AF-A0AAV6J8Z2-F1
#
_entry.id   AF-A0AAV6J8Z2-F1
#
_cell.length_a   1.000
_cell.length_b   1.000
_cell.length_c   1.000
_cell.angle_alpha   90.00
_cell.angle_beta   90.00
_cell.angle_gamma   90.00
#
_symmetry.space_group_name_H-M   'P 1'
#
loop_
_entity.id
_entity.type
_entity.pdbx_description
1 polymer ?
#
loop_
_entity_poly.entity_id
_entity_poly.type
_entity_poly.pdbx_seq_one_letter_code
_entity_poly.pdbx_strand_id
1 'polypeptide(L)'
;MKRTITDWALPLACEGRLSELADPRLNGKYEDVELKRVVFVALICAHSKPEKRPTMLEVVELLKGDSKEKFAVIENDELFKSQPANDNDGSVADDGSDFIWEEREPKQVVKELQV
;
A
#
# COMPACT_ATOMS: atom_id res chain seq x y z
N MET A 1 7.86 -2.96 22.20
CA MET A 1 7.54 -2.18 20.99
C MET A 1 6.72 -3.08 20.06
N LYS A 2 5.64 -2.56 19.47
CA LYS A 2 4.83 -3.29 18.48
C LYS A 2 5.32 -2.88 17.08
N ARG A 3 5.59 -3.83 16.19
CA ARG A 3 5.87 -3.55 14.76
C ARG A 3 4.58 -3.62 13.98
N THR A 4 4.43 -2.77 12.97
CA THR A 4 3.31 -2.87 12.03
C THR A 4 3.56 -4.00 11.03
N ILE A 5 2.51 -4.47 10.36
CA ILE A 5 2.65 -5.48 9.30
C ILE A 5 3.48 -4.93 8.15
N THR A 6 3.34 -3.65 7.81
CA THR A 6 4.13 -2.99 6.76
C THR A 6 5.63 -2.94 7.10
N ASP A 7 6.00 -2.74 8.37
CA ASP A 7 7.42 -2.75 8.79
C ASP A 7 8.09 -4.11 8.58
N TRP A 8 7.31 -5.20 8.63
CA TRP A 8 7.79 -6.55 8.36
C TRP A 8 7.73 -6.89 6.86
N ALA A 9 6.65 -6.52 6.18
CA ALA A 9 6.39 -6.96 4.83
C ALA A 9 7.16 -6.17 3.76
N LEU A 10 7.36 -4.86 3.97
CA LEU A 10 7.98 -3.99 2.97
C LEU A 10 9.42 -4.39 2.62
N PRO A 11 10.33 -4.68 3.58
CA PRO A 11 11.69 -5.12 3.25
C PRO A 11 11.70 -6.40 2.41
N LEU A 12 10.84 -7.37 2.75
CA LEU A 12 10.73 -8.63 2.01
C LEU A 12 10.22 -8.41 0.58
N ALA A 13 9.30 -7.47 0.38
CA ALA A 13 8.82 -7.08 -0.94
C ALA A 13 9.93 -6.42 -1.78
N CYS A 14 10.72 -5.51 -1.18
CA CYS A 14 11.86 -4.87 -1.85
C CYS A 14 12.97 -5.87 -2.23
N GLU A 15 13.20 -6.88 -1.38
CA GLU A 15 14.16 -7.96 -1.63
C GLU A 15 13.63 -9.02 -2.61
N GLY A 16 12.35 -8.94 -3.03
CA GLY A 16 11.71 -9.92 -3.90
C GLY A 16 11.40 -11.27 -3.22
N ARG A 17 11.49 -11.35 -1.89
CA ARG A 17 11.24 -12.56 -1.08
C ARG A 17 9.76 -12.75 -0.79
N LEU A 18 8.95 -12.75 -1.85
CA LEU A 18 7.49 -12.69 -1.76
C LEU A 18 6.87 -13.97 -1.19
N SER A 19 7.51 -15.12 -1.41
CA SER A 19 7.04 -16.40 -0.88
C SER A 19 7.01 -16.45 0.65
N GLU A 20 7.83 -15.64 1.32
CA GLU A 20 7.85 -15.52 2.79
C GLU A 20 6.67 -14.68 3.32
N LEU A 21 6.00 -13.92 2.45
CA LEU A 21 4.80 -13.16 2.76
C LEU A 21 3.52 -13.99 2.58
N ALA A 22 3.61 -15.13 1.89
CA ALA A 22 2.46 -15.98 1.64
C ALA A 22 2.00 -16.70 2.91
N ASP A 23 0.69 -16.85 3.09
CA ASP A 23 0.13 -17.64 4.19
C ASP A 23 0.62 -19.10 4.07
N PRO A 24 1.28 -19.67 5.12
CA PRO A 24 1.74 -21.05 5.12
C PRO A 24 0.65 -22.08 4.80
N ARG A 25 -0.62 -21.75 5.09
CA ARG A 25 -1.78 -22.61 4.80
C ARG A 25 -2.08 -22.75 3.32
N LEU A 26 -1.60 -21.82 2.48
CA LEU A 26 -1.67 -21.97 1.03
C LEU A 26 -0.72 -23.07 0.53
N ASN A 27 0.32 -23.41 1.30
CA ASN A 27 1.22 -24.54 1.02
C ASN A 27 1.80 -24.48 -0.41
N GLY A 28 2.22 -23.28 -0.84
CA GLY A 28 2.74 -23.02 -2.19
C GLY A 28 1.70 -23.05 -3.31
N LYS A 29 0.40 -23.16 -3.00
CA LYS A 29 -0.70 -23.16 -3.98
C LYS A 29 -1.13 -21.74 -4.33
N TYR A 30 -0.23 -21.00 -4.94
CA TYR A 30 -0.48 -19.68 -5.51
C TYR A 30 0.37 -19.50 -6.76
N GLU A 31 -0.06 -18.60 -7.64
CA GLU A 31 0.75 -18.17 -8.77
C GLU A 31 1.66 -17.02 -8.33
N ASP A 32 2.95 -17.09 -8.62
CA ASP A 32 3.94 -16.10 -8.16
C ASP A 32 3.60 -14.68 -8.65
N VAL A 33 3.08 -14.58 -9.88
CA VAL A 33 2.64 -13.31 -10.47
C VAL A 33 1.47 -12.71 -9.70
N GLU A 34 0.51 -13.54 -9.28
CA GLU A 34 -0.66 -13.10 -8.51
C GLU A 34 -0.26 -12.73 -7.08
N LEU A 35 0.62 -13.50 -6.45
CA LEU A 35 1.15 -13.19 -5.13
C LEU A 35 1.88 -11.84 -5.13
N LYS A 36 2.79 -11.64 -6.10
CA LYS A 36 3.49 -10.36 -6.28
C LYS A 36 2.50 -9.21 -6.42
N ARG A 37 1.48 -9.38 -7.27
CA ARG A 37 0.48 -8.34 -7.47
C ARG A 37 -0.25 -7.98 -6.19
N VAL A 38 -0.75 -8.98 -5.47
CA VAL A 38 -1.49 -8.77 -4.23
C VAL A 38 -0.62 -8.09 -3.17
N VAL A 39 0.65 -8.51 -3.03
CA VAL A 39 1.59 -7.90 -2.07
C VAL A 39 1.82 -6.42 -2.38
N PHE A 40 2.16 -6.09 -3.63
CA PHE A 40 2.48 -4.71 -4.01
C PHE A 40 1.24 -3.80 -3.89
N VAL A 41 0.07 -4.28 -4.33
CA VAL A 41 -1.19 -3.54 -4.19
C VAL A 41 -1.55 -3.34 -2.71
N ALA A 42 -1.38 -4.36 -1.86
CA ALA A 42 -1.65 -4.23 -0.43
C ALA A 42 -0.73 -3.20 0.24
N LEU A 43 0.56 -3.21 -0.10
CA LEU A 43 1.55 -2.27 0.47
C LEU A 43 1.27 -0.82 0.07
N ILE A 44 0.92 -0.55 -1.19
CA ILE A 44 0.59 0.82 -1.62
C ILE A 44 -0.77 1.30 -1.05
N CYS A 45 -1.75 0.40 -0.89
CA CYS A 45 -2.99 0.70 -0.17
C CYS A 45 -2.74 1.06 1.30
N ALA A 46 -1.75 0.42 1.93
CA ALA A 46 -1.33 0.67 3.30
C ALA A 46 -0.28 1.79 3.43
N HIS A 47 -0.04 2.57 2.38
CA HIS A 47 0.96 3.64 2.40
C HIS A 47 0.67 4.65 3.53
N SER A 48 1.71 5.08 4.23
CA SER A 48 1.61 5.99 5.38
C SER A 48 0.94 7.31 4.99
N LYS A 49 1.38 7.90 3.88
CA LYS A 49 0.81 9.08 3.23
C LYS A 49 -0.52 8.77 2.52
N PRO A 50 -1.66 9.36 2.91
CA PRO A 50 -2.96 9.11 2.28
C PRO A 50 -3.01 9.44 0.79
N GLU A 51 -2.33 10.49 0.36
CA GLU A 51 -2.28 10.98 -1.02
C GLU A 51 -1.53 10.04 -1.99
N LYS A 52 -0.80 9.06 -1.46
CA LYS A 52 -0.11 8.01 -2.23
C LYS A 52 -0.96 6.75 -2.39
N ARG A 53 -2.08 6.64 -1.67
CA ARG A 53 -2.94 5.45 -1.73
C ARG A 53 -3.77 5.50 -3.02
N PRO A 54 -3.88 4.39 -3.77
CA PRO A 54 -4.75 4.33 -4.93
C PRO A 54 -6.23 4.44 -4.53
N THR A 55 -7.05 4.90 -5.46
CA THR A 55 -8.51 4.82 -5.36
C THR A 55 -8.95 3.36 -5.42
N MET A 56 -10.11 3.04 -4.83
CA MET A 56 -10.66 1.69 -4.89
C MET A 56 -10.93 1.20 -6.32
N LEU A 57 -11.16 2.10 -7.27
CA LEU A 57 -11.28 1.76 -8.69
C LEU A 57 -9.95 1.25 -9.25
N GLU A 58 -8.86 1.99 -9.02
CA GLU A 58 -7.51 1.59 -9.43
C GLU A 58 -7.09 0.28 -8.77
N VAL A 59 -7.42 0.08 -7.49
CA VAL A 59 -7.16 -1.19 -6.78
C VAL A 59 -7.79 -2.37 -7.50
N VAL A 60 -9.07 -2.26 -7.90
CA VAL A 60 -9.74 -3.34 -8.64
C VAL A 60 -9.08 -3.58 -9.99
N GLU A 61 -8.74 -2.52 -10.72
CA GLU A 61 -8.07 -2.65 -12.02
C GLU A 61 -6.68 -3.30 -11.90
N LEU A 62 -5.91 -2.90 -10.88
CA LEU A 62 -4.60 -3.48 -10.59
C LEU A 62 -4.74 -4.97 -10.27
N LEU A 63 -5.69 -5.35 -9.39
CA LEU A 63 -5.89 -6.72 -8.95
C LEU A 63 -6.37 -7.65 -10.08
N LYS A 64 -7.20 -7.16 -11.01
CA LYS A 64 -7.65 -7.93 -12.18
C LYS A 64 -6.49 -8.45 -13.04
N GLY A 65 -5.36 -7.73 -13.08
CA GLY A 65 -4.19 -8.15 -13.85
C GLY A 65 -4.28 -7.92 -15.36
N ASP A 66 -5.35 -7.26 -15.82
CA ASP A 66 -5.58 -7.03 -17.25
C ASP A 66 -4.59 -6.03 -17.87
N SER A 67 -3.95 -5.18 -17.06
CA SER A 67 -3.00 -4.15 -17.50
C SER A 67 -1.63 -4.27 -16.82
N LYS A 68 -0.65 -4.78 -17.58
CA LYS A 68 0.76 -4.84 -17.14
C LYS A 68 1.36 -3.45 -16.96
N GLU A 69 0.93 -2.48 -17.75
CA GLU A 69 1.41 -1.09 -17.70
C GLU A 69 1.04 -0.43 -16.36
N LYS A 70 -0.23 -0.55 -15.94
CA LYS A 70 -0.68 -0.05 -14.63
C LYS A 70 0.09 -0.69 -13.48
N PHE A 71 0.35 -1.99 -13.57
CA PHE A 71 1.11 -2.68 -12.55
C PHE A 71 2.58 -2.25 -12.50
N ALA A 72 3.22 -2.01 -13.66
CA ALA A 72 4.59 -1.52 -13.72
C ALA A 72 4.75 -0.15 -13.03
N VAL A 73 3.74 0.71 -13.07
CA VAL A 73 3.77 1.99 -12.33
C VAL A 73 3.89 1.76 -10.83
N ILE A 74 3.13 0.80 -10.27
CA ILE A 74 3.20 0.46 -8.84
C ILE A 74 4.53 -0.19 -8.48
N GLU A 75 5.02 -1.11 -9.32
CA GLU A 75 6.29 -1.80 -9.06
C GLU A 75 7.49 -0.84 -9.00
N ASN A 76 7.43 0.27 -9.73
CA ASN A 76 8.47 1.30 -9.76
C ASN A 76 8.26 2.43 -8.73
N ASP A 77 7.26 2.33 -7.85
CA ASP A 77 7.02 3.34 -6.83
C ASP A 77 8.22 3.50 -5.88
N GLU A 78 8.45 4.72 -5.40
CA GLU A 78 9.54 5.04 -4.47
C GLU A 78 9.49 4.18 -3.19
N LEU A 79 8.31 3.71 -2.78
CA LEU A 79 8.13 2.81 -1.66
C LEU A 79 8.97 1.53 -1.77
N PHE A 80 9.18 1.02 -3.00
CA PHE A 80 9.86 -0.26 -3.25
C PHE A 80 11.33 -0.10 -3.67
N LYS A 81 11.80 1.14 -3.83
CA LYS A 81 13.21 1.39 -4.13
C LYS A 81 14.01 1.25 -2.84
N SER A 82 14.83 0.21 -2.78
CA SER A 82 15.81 0.04 -1.70
C SER A 82 16.68 1.29 -1.60
N GLN A 83 16.67 1.96 -0.44
CA GLN A 83 17.61 3.03 -0.16
C GLN A 83 19.03 2.51 -0.42
N PRO A 84 19.87 3.23 -1.19
CA PRO A 84 21.29 2.91 -1.23
C PRO A 84 21.83 3.05 0.20
N ALA A 85 22.59 2.05 0.64
CA ALA A 85 23.39 2.14 1.85
C ALA A 85 24.40 3.28 1.66
N ASN A 86 24.02 4.49 2.04
CA ASN A 86 24.93 5.61 2.17
C ASN A 86 24.83 6.08 3.61
N ASP A 87 25.71 5.53 4.44
CA ASP A 87 26.05 6.06 5.74
C ASP A 87 26.68 7.44 5.52
N ASN A 88 25.86 8.47 5.37
CA ASN A 88 26.31 9.85 5.53
C ASN A 88 25.34 10.59 6.45
N ASP A 89 25.75 10.60 7.71
CA ASP A 89 25.31 11.51 8.76
C ASP A 89 25.33 12.97 8.27
N GLY A 90 24.25 13.70 8.51
CA GLY A 90 24.11 15.10 8.07
C GLY A 90 22.70 15.69 8.07
N SER A 91 22.06 15.78 9.24
CA SER A 91 21.20 16.89 9.75
C SER A 91 20.06 17.54 8.89
N VAL A 92 18.81 17.43 9.41
CA VAL A 92 17.69 18.41 9.57
C VAL A 92 17.51 19.57 8.56
N ALA A 93 16.31 19.99 8.11
CA ALA A 93 14.94 19.98 8.66
C ALA A 93 13.89 20.17 7.53
N ASP A 94 12.64 19.71 7.71
CA ASP A 94 11.41 20.33 7.16
C ASP A 94 10.18 19.62 7.76
N ASP A 95 9.63 20.16 8.85
CA ASP A 95 8.42 21.00 8.93
C ASP A 95 7.16 20.17 9.18
N GLY A 96 6.66 20.31 10.40
CA GLY A 96 5.44 19.67 10.85
C GLY A 96 4.23 20.39 10.28
N SER A 97 3.24 19.63 9.87
CA SER A 97 1.86 20.09 10.00
C SER A 97 1.06 19.04 10.77
N ASP A 98 0.65 19.45 11.97
CA ASP A 98 -0.36 18.78 12.77
C ASP A 98 -1.67 18.75 11.97
N PHE A 99 -2.10 17.56 11.54
CA PHE A 99 -3.46 17.40 11.03
C PHE A 99 -4.39 17.08 12.20
N ILE A 100 -5.07 18.12 12.69
CA ILE A 100 -6.20 18.01 13.59
C ILE A 100 -7.32 17.24 12.87
N TRP A 101 -7.74 16.12 13.46
CA TRP A 101 -8.91 15.38 12.99
C TRP A 101 -10.18 16.16 13.35
N GLU A 102 -10.80 16.78 12.37
CA GLU A 102 -12.15 17.33 12.53
C GLU A 102 -13.17 16.23 12.25
N GLU A 103 -13.83 15.78 13.32
CA GLU A 103 -15.01 14.94 13.29
C GLU A 103 -16.07 15.55 12.36
N ARG A 104 -16.37 14.88 11.24
CA ARG A 104 -17.55 15.20 10.44
C ARG A 104 -18.68 14.29 10.85
N GLU A 105 -19.70 14.87 11.49
CA GLU A 105 -20.97 14.21 11.76
C GLU A 105 -21.66 13.74 10.46
N PRO A 106 -22.34 12.58 10.47
CA PRO A 106 -23.08 12.09 9.30
C PRO A 106 -24.37 12.89 9.09
N LYS A 107 -24.50 13.52 7.92
CA LYS A 107 -25.76 14.16 7.49
C LYS A 107 -26.81 13.09 7.15
N GLN A 108 -27.94 13.15 7.86
CA GLN A 108 -29.13 12.36 7.58
C GLN A 108 -29.75 12.80 6.23
N VAL A 109 -29.92 11.85 5.30
CA VAL A 109 -30.81 12.04 4.14
C VAL A 109 -32.16 11.46 4.52
N VAL A 110 -33.08 12.34 4.94
CA VAL A 110 -34.49 12.03 5.01
C VAL A 110 -35.02 11.80 3.58
N LYS A 111 -35.54 10.60 3.34
CA LYS A 111 -36.37 10.31 2.17
C LYS A 111 -37.75 10.90 2.46
N GLU A 112 -38.14 11.92 1.71
CA GLU A 112 -39.54 12.31 1.63
C GLU A 112 -39.94 12.39 0.16
N LEU A 113 -40.52 11.29 -0.30
CA LEU A 113 -41.34 11.20 -1.50
C LEU A 113 -42.25 10.00 -1.26
N GLN A 114 -43.40 10.27 -0.65
CA GLN A 114 -44.55 9.41 -0.76
C GLN A 114 -45.74 10.28 -1.15
N VAL A 115 -46.21 10.01 -2.38
CA VAL A 115 -47.52 10.28 -3.00
C VAL A 115 -48.32 11.47 -2.47
#